data_AF-A0A935BAF2-F1
#
_entry.id   AF-A0A935BAF2-F1
#
_cell.length_a   1.000
_cell.length_b   1.000
_cell.length_c   1.000
_cell.angle_alpha   90.00
_cell.angle_beta   90.00
_cell.angle_gamma   90.00
#
_symmetry.space_group_name_H-M   'P 1'
#
loop_
_entity.id
_entity.type
_entity.pdbx_description
1 polymer ?
#
loop_
_entity_poly.entity_id
_entity_poly.type
_entity_poly.pdbx_seq_one_letter_code
_entity_poly.pdbx_strand_id
1 'polypeptide(L)'
;MAEVGRGCRRCLVKIQPLGQLHDSFIIAVDDEGLLLIDQHVAHERILFDKYRKCETERSIESQNLLLPETIDLSPAQSEAFSLIEDDLESLGFGTMRLSGRTIAIKSIPTDLPPSEARNLFSEILDTIEAEKKAVRNRRFATTSPLA
;
A
#
# COMPACT_ATOMS: atom_id res chain seq x y z
N MET A 1 -11.64 26.70 -39.09
CA MET A 1 -10.36 26.50 -38.39
C MET A 1 -10.67 26.71 -36.91
N ALA A 2 -11.06 25.64 -36.22
CA ALA A 2 -10.19 24.78 -35.39
C ALA A 2 -9.81 25.50 -34.09
N GLU A 3 -10.66 25.33 -33.07
CA GLU A 3 -10.42 24.44 -31.91
C GLU A 3 -9.55 25.12 -30.84
N VAL A 4 -10.22 25.70 -29.84
CA VAL A 4 -9.60 26.04 -28.57
C VAL A 4 -9.63 24.78 -27.72
N GLY A 5 -8.46 24.15 -27.59
CA GLY A 5 -8.25 22.93 -26.84
C GLY A 5 -8.41 23.12 -25.33
N ARG A 6 -9.15 22.16 -24.75
CA ARG A 6 -8.86 21.43 -23.51
C ARG A 6 -8.54 22.24 -22.25
N GLY A 7 -9.55 22.34 -21.39
CA GLY A 7 -9.38 22.43 -19.95
C GLY A 7 -10.46 21.62 -19.27
N CYS A 8 -10.23 20.32 -19.07
CA CYS A 8 -11.05 19.46 -18.21
C CYS A 8 -10.93 19.97 -16.77
N ARG A 9 -11.74 20.97 -16.41
CA ARG A 9 -12.00 21.31 -15.02
C ARG A 9 -12.93 20.23 -14.52
N ARG A 10 -12.50 19.50 -13.50
CA ARG A 10 -13.36 18.60 -12.73
C ARG A 10 -14.58 19.42 -12.28
N CYS A 11 -15.71 19.29 -12.98
CA CYS A 11 -16.94 19.98 -12.63
C CYS A 11 -17.38 19.41 -11.29
N LEU A 12 -17.12 20.17 -10.22
CA LEU A 12 -17.79 19.97 -8.94
C LEU A 12 -19.25 20.33 -9.17
N VAL A 13 -20.06 19.33 -9.54
CA VAL A 13 -21.52 19.45 -9.60
C VAL A 13 -21.96 19.94 -8.21
N LYS A 14 -22.57 21.14 -8.18
CA LYS A 14 -23.02 21.74 -6.93
C LYS A 14 -24.32 21.06 -6.52
N ILE A 15 -24.23 20.13 -5.58
CA ILE A 15 -25.40 19.48 -4.98
C ILE A 15 -25.88 20.32 -3.79
N GLN A 16 -27.14 20.77 -3.81
CA GLN A 16 -27.80 21.47 -2.71
C GLN A 16 -28.79 20.53 -2.00
N PRO A 17 -28.56 20.16 -0.73
CA PRO A 17 -29.50 19.33 0.02
C PRO A 17 -30.76 20.12 0.36
N LEU A 18 -31.92 19.51 0.13
CA LEU A 18 -33.23 20.07 0.46
C LEU A 18 -33.80 19.50 1.76
N GLY A 19 -33.51 18.23 2.05
CA GLY A 19 -34.00 17.57 3.26
C GLY A 19 -33.78 16.06 3.26
N GLN A 20 -34.40 15.39 4.21
CA GLN A 20 -34.37 13.93 4.35
C GLN A 20 -35.79 13.35 4.37
N LEU A 21 -35.94 12.13 3.89
CA LEU A 21 -37.19 11.38 3.89
C LEU A 21 -37.02 10.09 4.70
N HIS A 22 -37.82 9.96 5.76
CA HIS A 22 -37.89 8.77 6.63
C HIS A 22 -36.53 8.21 7.06
N ASP A 23 -35.54 9.08 7.31
CA ASP A 23 -34.17 8.71 7.68
C ASP A 23 -33.50 7.69 6.74
N SER A 24 -34.02 7.55 5.51
CA SER A 24 -33.59 6.54 4.53
C SER A 24 -33.03 7.19 3.27
N PHE A 25 -33.57 8.35 2.89
CA PHE A 25 -33.16 9.07 1.69
C PHE A 25 -32.81 10.53 1.98
N ILE A 26 -31.78 11.02 1.30
CA ILE A 26 -31.45 12.44 1.20
C ILE A 26 -32.05 12.96 -0.11
N ILE A 27 -32.80 14.06 -0.03
CA ILE A 27 -33.34 14.77 -1.17
C ILE A 27 -32.43 15.98 -1.43
N ALA A 28 -31.91 16.09 -2.65
CA ALA A 28 -31.05 17.19 -3.06
C ALA A 28 -31.39 17.65 -4.48
N VAL A 29 -30.85 18.79 -4.89
CA VAL A 29 -30.93 19.29 -6.27
C VAL A 29 -29.55 19.65 -6.79
N ASP A 30 -29.34 19.50 -8.09
CA ASP A 30 -28.18 20.01 -8.81
C ASP A 30 -28.62 20.81 -10.05
N ASP A 31 -27.66 21.14 -10.92
CA ASP A 31 -27.90 21.89 -12.15
C ASP A 31 -28.75 21.12 -13.17
N GLU A 32 -28.91 19.80 -13.02
CA GLU A 32 -29.65 18.92 -13.92
C GLU A 32 -31.04 18.54 -13.37
N GLY A 33 -31.24 18.54 -12.05
CA GLY A 33 -32.56 18.37 -11.46
C GLY A 33 -32.57 17.85 -10.01
N LEU A 34 -33.58 17.02 -9.71
CA LEU A 34 -33.79 16.45 -8.38
C LEU A 34 -33.02 15.12 -8.22
N LEU A 35 -32.28 15.02 -7.12
CA LEU A 35 -31.52 13.85 -6.70
C LEU A 35 -32.22 13.20 -5.50
N LEU A 36 -32.39 11.89 -5.56
CA LEU A 36 -32.81 11.06 -4.44
C LEU A 36 -31.68 10.07 -4.12
N ILE A 37 -31.06 10.24 -2.95
CA ILE A 37 -29.86 9.52 -2.56
C ILE A 37 -30.22 8.56 -1.42
N ASP A 38 -29.98 7.27 -1.61
CA ASP A 38 -30.07 6.27 -0.54
C ASP A 38 -28.94 6.49 0.47
N GLN A 39 -29.31 6.82 1.71
CA GLN A 39 -28.34 7.13 2.75
C GLN A 39 -27.53 5.91 3.20
N HIS A 40 -28.14 4.72 3.23
CA HIS A 40 -27.47 3.50 3.67
C HIS A 40 -26.38 3.11 2.68
N VAL A 41 -26.72 3.06 1.39
CA VAL A 41 -25.75 2.75 0.32
C VAL A 41 -24.68 3.82 0.20
N ALA A 42 -25.04 5.11 0.29
CA ALA A 42 -24.07 6.20 0.27
C ALA A 42 -23.10 6.13 1.45
N HIS A 43 -23.61 5.82 2.66
CA HIS A 43 -22.79 5.70 3.86
C HIS A 43 -21.78 4.54 3.74
N GLU A 44 -22.25 3.36 3.33
CA GLU A 44 -21.39 2.20 3.10
C GLU A 44 -20.32 2.49 2.05
N ARG A 45 -20.68 3.17 0.95
CA ARG A 45 -19.73 3.52 -0.09
C ARG A 45 -18.66 4.49 0.40
N ILE A 46 -19.05 5.53 1.14
CA ILE A 46 -18.11 6.49 1.73
C ILE A 46 -17.18 5.78 2.71
N LEU A 47 -17.70 4.88 3.56
CA LEU A 47 -16.89 4.09 4.48
C LEU A 47 -15.92 3.19 3.72
N PHE A 48 -16.38 2.44 2.73
CA PHE A 48 -15.53 1.57 1.90
C PHE A 48 -14.42 2.36 1.22
N ASP A 49 -14.75 3.49 0.58
CA ASP A 49 -13.76 4.33 -0.11
C ASP A 49 -12.77 4.96 0.89
N LYS A 50 -13.22 5.33 2.11
CA LYS A 50 -12.33 5.78 3.20
C LYS A 50 -11.40 4.67 3.67
N TYR A 51 -11.91 3.47 3.93
CA TYR A 51 -11.10 2.34 4.38
C TYR A 51 -10.09 1.93 3.31
N ARG A 52 -10.53 1.83 2.05
CA ARG A 52 -9.65 1.53 0.92
C ARG A 52 -8.56 2.59 0.76
N LYS A 53 -8.91 3.87 0.93
CA LYS A 53 -7.90 4.94 0.97
C LYS A 53 -6.97 4.78 2.16
N CYS A 54 -7.45 4.52 3.37
CA CYS A 54 -6.58 4.27 4.52
C CYS A 54 -5.70 3.02 4.37
N GLU A 55 -6.12 1.97 3.67
CA GLU A 55 -5.24 0.84 3.32
C GLU A 55 -4.17 1.24 2.31
N THR A 56 -4.53 2.07 1.33
CA THR A 56 -3.60 2.58 0.30
C THR A 56 -2.68 3.69 0.84
N GLU A 57 -3.16 4.48 1.81
CA GLU A 57 -2.54 5.69 2.39
C GLU A 57 -1.96 5.42 3.79
N ARG A 58 -2.07 4.20 4.33
CA ARG A 58 -1.19 3.72 5.40
C ARG A 58 0.22 3.50 4.84
N SER A 59 0.79 4.49 4.15
CA SER A 59 2.23 4.61 4.07
C SER A 59 2.69 4.88 5.49
N ILE A 60 3.39 3.92 6.08
CA ILE A 60 4.08 4.16 7.34
C ILE A 60 4.96 5.39 7.12
N GLU A 61 4.83 6.42 7.97
CA GLU A 61 5.67 7.60 7.86
C GLU A 61 7.13 7.16 7.95
N SER A 62 7.95 7.64 7.02
CA SER A 62 9.37 7.29 6.95
C SER A 62 10.25 8.49 7.31
N GLN A 63 11.32 8.22 8.02
CA GLN A 63 12.38 9.16 8.33
C GLN A 63 13.64 8.81 7.53
N ASN A 64 14.25 9.83 6.90
CA ASN A 64 15.54 9.65 6.24
C ASN A 64 16.64 9.46 7.29
N LEU A 65 17.53 8.50 7.02
CA LEU A 65 18.76 8.34 7.79
C LEU A 65 19.72 9.48 7.43
N LEU A 66 20.41 10.03 8.43
CA LEU A 66 21.47 11.03 8.22
C LEU A 66 22.61 10.48 7.36
N LEU A 67 22.88 9.18 7.50
CA LEU A 67 23.84 8.42 6.73
C LEU A 67 23.15 7.13 6.26
N PRO A 68 23.07 6.87 4.94
CA PRO A 68 22.52 5.62 4.45
C PRO A 68 23.30 4.43 5.00
N GLU A 69 22.58 3.40 5.43
CA GLU A 69 23.20 2.19 5.95
C GLU A 69 23.33 1.13 4.85
N THR A 70 24.54 0.65 4.61
CA THR A 70 24.82 -0.38 3.59
C THR A 70 24.84 -1.78 4.18
N ILE A 71 24.16 -2.72 3.51
CA ILE A 71 24.07 -4.12 3.90
C ILE A 71 24.42 -5.00 2.71
N ASP A 72 25.32 -5.95 2.91
CA ASP A 72 25.61 -7.01 1.95
C ASP A 72 24.69 -8.20 2.21
N LEU A 73 23.83 -8.50 1.24
CA LEU A 73 22.89 -9.59 1.36
C LEU A 73 23.50 -10.93 0.94
N SER A 74 23.11 -12.01 1.62
CA SER A 74 23.31 -13.38 1.14
C SER A 74 22.56 -13.61 -0.20
N PRO A 75 22.87 -14.66 -0.99
CA PRO A 75 22.15 -14.92 -2.24
C PRO A 75 20.65 -15.14 -1.97
N ALA A 76 20.33 -15.85 -0.90
CA ALA A 76 18.95 -16.12 -0.50
C ALA A 76 18.24 -14.85 -0.02
N GLN A 77 18.91 -14.00 0.75
CA GLN A 77 18.37 -12.71 1.19
C GLN A 77 18.13 -11.76 -0.01
N SER A 78 18.99 -11.78 -1.02
CA SER A 78 18.80 -10.97 -2.23
C SER A 78 17.57 -11.40 -3.04
N GLU A 79 17.31 -12.71 -3.11
CA GLU A 79 16.08 -13.24 -3.70
C GLU A 79 14.83 -12.95 -2.83
N ALA A 80 14.96 -12.95 -1.51
CA ALA A 80 13.88 -12.57 -0.60
C ALA A 80 13.54 -11.09 -0.77
N PHE A 81 14.55 -10.22 -0.73
CA PHE A 81 14.41 -8.78 -0.93
C PHE A 81 13.70 -8.45 -2.24
N SER A 82 14.09 -9.12 -3.34
CA SER A 82 13.49 -8.88 -4.66
C SER A 82 12.00 -9.20 -4.77
N LEU A 83 11.43 -9.95 -3.82
CA LEU A 83 10.00 -10.25 -3.80
C LEU A 83 9.19 -9.30 -2.94
N ILE A 84 9.82 -8.68 -1.95
CA ILE A 84 9.14 -7.86 -0.93
C ILE A 84 9.58 -6.39 -1.01
N GLU A 85 10.30 -5.99 -2.06
CA GLU A 85 10.85 -4.64 -2.20
C GLU A 85 9.74 -3.58 -2.12
N ASP A 86 8.63 -3.79 -2.84
CA ASP A 86 7.45 -2.92 -2.80
C ASP A 86 6.75 -2.94 -1.43
N ASP A 87 6.71 -4.12 -0.78
CA ASP A 87 6.12 -4.28 0.56
C ASP A 87 6.96 -3.53 1.60
N LEU A 88 8.29 -3.60 1.52
CA LEU A 88 9.21 -2.86 2.38
C LEU A 88 9.05 -1.35 2.20
N GLU A 89 8.85 -0.87 0.97
CA GLU A 89 8.56 0.54 0.70
C GLU A 89 7.23 0.97 1.34
N SER A 90 6.18 0.14 1.24
CA SER A 90 4.89 0.39 1.88
C SER A 90 4.99 0.45 3.41
N LEU A 91 5.93 -0.33 3.97
CA LEU A 91 6.25 -0.35 5.38
C LEU A 91 7.14 0.82 5.81
N GLY A 92 7.56 1.73 4.92
CA GLY A 92 8.35 2.91 5.28
C GLY A 92 9.87 2.74 5.14
N PHE A 93 10.35 1.64 4.57
CA PHE A 93 11.76 1.47 4.24
C PHE A 93 12.09 2.01 2.85
N GLY A 94 12.87 3.08 2.77
CA GLY A 94 13.45 3.53 1.51
C GLY A 94 14.76 2.79 1.25
N THR A 95 14.80 1.96 0.22
CA THR A 95 15.99 1.17 -0.13
C THR A 95 16.51 1.52 -1.53
N MET A 96 17.77 1.19 -1.78
CA MET A 96 18.40 1.33 -3.10
C MET A 96 19.38 0.20 -3.32
N ARG A 97 19.23 -0.53 -4.42
CA ARG A 97 20.22 -1.51 -4.84
C ARG A 97 21.51 -0.83 -5.27
N LEU A 98 22.62 -1.30 -4.72
CA LEU A 98 23.96 -0.98 -5.18
C LEU A 98 24.47 -2.12 -6.08
N SER A 99 25.78 -2.15 -6.32
CA SER A 99 26.43 -3.20 -7.12
C SER A 99 26.26 -4.58 -6.48
N GLY A 100 26.00 -5.60 -7.29
CA GLY A 100 25.95 -6.99 -6.82
C GLY A 100 24.74 -7.27 -5.92
N ARG A 101 24.99 -7.62 -4.65
CA ARG A 101 23.97 -7.96 -3.63
C ARG A 101 23.96 -6.96 -2.48
N THR A 102 24.54 -5.79 -2.68
CA THR A 102 24.62 -4.75 -1.66
C THR A 102 23.42 -3.82 -1.80
N ILE A 103 22.82 -3.43 -0.67
CA ILE A 103 21.69 -2.51 -0.60
C ILE A 103 22.03 -1.36 0.35
N ALA A 104 21.58 -0.16 0.02
CA ALA A 104 21.58 0.98 0.93
C ALA A 104 20.16 1.24 1.46
N ILE A 105 20.00 1.25 2.78
CA ILE A 105 18.81 1.76 3.46
C ILE A 105 18.98 3.28 3.60
N LYS A 106 18.06 4.04 3.00
CA LYS A 106 18.05 5.51 3.00
C LYS A 106 17.05 6.08 4.00
N SER A 107 15.93 5.39 4.19
CA SER A 107 14.91 5.76 5.16
C SER A 107 14.32 4.53 5.83
N ILE A 108 13.76 4.75 7.00
CA ILE A 108 13.13 3.74 7.86
C ILE A 108 11.81 4.28 8.42
N PRO A 109 10.92 3.44 8.95
CA PRO A 109 9.74 3.88 9.69
C PRO A 109 10.10 4.90 10.79
N THR A 110 9.28 5.92 10.99
CA THR A 110 9.47 6.92 12.07
C THR A 110 9.51 6.27 13.46
N ASP A 111 8.79 5.16 13.65
CA ASP A 111 8.76 4.43 14.92
C ASP A 111 9.97 3.51 15.14
N LEU A 112 10.86 3.38 14.16
CA LEU A 112 12.05 2.53 14.24
C LEU A 112 13.30 3.35 14.60
N PRO A 113 14.02 3.01 15.69
CA PRO A 113 15.31 3.62 16.00
C PRO A 113 16.34 3.32 14.89
N PRO A 114 17.12 4.31 14.41
CA PRO A 114 18.16 4.09 13.40
C PRO A 114 19.17 2.98 13.75
N SER A 115 19.49 2.80 15.04
CA SER A 115 20.40 1.76 15.51
C SER A 115 19.88 0.33 15.33
N GLU A 116 18.57 0.16 15.13
CA GLU A 116 17.90 -1.14 14.99
C GLU A 116 17.55 -1.47 13.53
N ALA A 117 17.67 -0.48 12.63
CA ALA A 117 17.32 -0.59 11.22
C ALA A 117 17.91 -1.83 10.54
N ARG A 118 19.22 -2.03 10.69
CA ARG A 118 19.95 -3.16 10.11
C ARG A 118 19.43 -4.52 10.58
N ASN A 119 19.24 -4.64 11.88
CA ASN A 119 18.91 -5.91 12.52
C ASN A 119 17.49 -6.30 12.12
N LEU A 120 16.53 -5.38 12.25
CA LEU A 120 15.15 -5.61 11.84
C LEU A 120 15.05 -5.94 10.35
N PHE A 121 15.76 -5.19 9.49
CA PHE A 121 15.75 -5.45 8.05
C PHE A 121 16.27 -6.85 7.72
N SER A 122 17.35 -7.28 8.39
CA SER A 122 17.91 -8.63 8.20
C SER A 122 16.96 -9.72 8.72
N GLU A 123 16.33 -9.52 9.88
CA GLU A 123 15.36 -10.45 10.46
C GLU A 123 14.13 -10.64 9.56
N ILE A 124 13.64 -9.55 8.93
CA ILE A 124 12.55 -9.62 7.95
C ILE A 124 12.95 -10.53 6.78
N LEU A 125 14.14 -10.31 6.20
CA LEU A 125 14.61 -11.11 5.07
C LEU A 125 14.79 -12.59 5.43
N ASP A 126 15.34 -12.86 6.61
CA ASP A 126 15.54 -14.22 7.12
C ASP A 126 14.20 -14.93 7.37
N THR A 127 13.19 -14.20 7.86
CA THR A 127 11.84 -14.72 8.07
C THR A 127 11.19 -15.13 6.75
N ILE A 128 11.28 -14.28 5.72
CA ILE A 128 10.76 -14.59 4.38
C ILE A 128 11.50 -15.77 3.75
N GLU A 129 12.81 -15.91 3.99
CA GLU A 129 13.56 -17.10 3.58
C GLU A 129 13.04 -18.38 4.24
N ALA A 130 12.79 -18.33 5.56
CA ALA A 130 12.27 -19.47 6.31
C ALA A 130 10.88 -19.91 5.81
N GLU A 131 9.98 -18.95 5.56
CA GLU A 131 8.65 -19.22 5.01
C GLU A 131 8.72 -19.85 3.61
N LYS A 132 9.58 -19.33 2.72
CA LYS A 132 9.84 -19.95 1.40
C LYS A 132 10.27 -21.40 1.55
N LYS A 133 11.19 -21.68 2.47
CA LYS A 133 11.71 -23.03 2.70
C LYS A 133 10.61 -23.96 3.21
N ALA A 134 9.74 -23.48 4.10
CA ALA A 134 8.59 -24.24 4.61
C ALA A 134 7.57 -24.56 3.51
N VAL A 135 7.20 -23.57 2.68
CA VAL A 135 6.27 -23.76 1.55
C VAL A 135 6.86 -24.72 0.52
N ARG A 136 8.15 -24.59 0.21
CA ARG A 136 8.87 -25.51 -0.69
C ARG A 136 8.86 -26.94 -0.14
N ASN A 137 9.15 -27.14 1.13
CA ASN A 137 9.22 -28.49 1.73
C ASN A 137 7.86 -29.20 1.74
N ARG A 138 6.74 -28.47 1.91
CA ARG A 138 5.38 -29.04 1.86
C ARG A 138 4.99 -29.57 0.48
N ARG A 139 5.51 -28.97 -0.60
CA ARG A 139 5.21 -29.41 -1.98
C ARG A 139 5.88 -30.74 -2.36
N PHE A 140 6.93 -31.14 -1.64
CA PHE A 140 7.64 -32.41 -1.89
C PHE A 140 7.10 -33.59 -1.07
N ALA A 141 6.27 -33.35 -0.05
CA ALA A 141 5.77 -34.41 0.84
C ALA A 141 4.54 -35.18 0.29
N THR A 142 3.96 -34.79 -0.85
CA THR A 142 2.72 -35.38 -1.39
C THR A 142 2.93 -36.38 -2.53
N THR A 143 4.16 -36.79 -2.83
CA THR A 143 4.45 -37.84 -3.84
C THR A 143 5.17 -39.04 -3.21
N SER A 144 4.48 -39.73 -2.30
CA SER A 144 4.81 -41.13 -1.99
C SER A 144 3.91 -42.02 -2.84
N PRO A 145 4.43 -42.79 -3.81
CA PRO A 145 3.60 -43.75 -4.53
C PRO A 145 3.23 -44.88 -3.56
N LEU A 146 1.94 -45.08 -3.38
CA LEU A 146 1.40 -46.29 -2.74
C LEU A 146 1.91 -47.49 -3.53
N ALA A 147 2.71 -48.32 -2.87
CA ALA A 147 3.06 -49.67 -3.30
C ALA A 147 1.92 -50.64 -2.99
#